data_AF-A0A660Q941-F1
#
_entry.id   AF-A0A660Q941-F1
#
_cell.length_a   1.000
_cell.length_b   1.000
_cell.length_c   1.000
_cell.angle_alpha   90.00
_cell.angle_beta   90.00
_cell.angle_gamma   90.00
#
_symmetry.space_group_name_H-M   'P 1'
#
loop_
_entity.id
_entity.type
_entity.pdbx_description
1 polymer ?
#
loop_
_entity_poly.entity_id
_entity_poly.type
_entity_poly.pdbx_seq_one_letter_code
_entity_poly.pdbx_strand_id
1 'polypeptide(L)'
;MIAATLSSCETNKSTVSSAQLDAFMQKWSEYEAFKVPMDPKDEPLLLAALEQDPSGPWAAYISMKSAQTKFEAKSLDTAGRAALYGASLRYLIPARDILIQAAETKYHDKKLRHNLNKIKGHVSLASLEAGLDLAKVKSDAEAALAANKNTQSWNYGNKIYDNHTKLGRVALRKGNLDEAKKQLLLAGHTPGSPQLNSYGPDFTLARELAEEGEYDTVIVFLDLVARFWANPDARTGANSKRVASDHLKLLESWKKELHAGKIPDHRKWK
;
A
#
# COMPACT_ATOMS: atom_id res chain seq x y z
N MET A 1 -0.55 17.93 -22.53
CA MET A 1 0.27 17.16 -23.47
C MET A 1 1.66 16.99 -22.85
N ILE A 2 1.85 15.98 -21.97
CA ILE A 2 3.17 15.43 -21.62
C ILE A 2 2.92 13.93 -21.43
N ALA A 3 3.10 13.17 -22.52
CA ALA A 3 3.17 11.73 -22.46
C ALA A 3 4.63 11.38 -22.14
N ALA A 4 4.93 11.10 -20.87
CA ALA A 4 6.18 10.44 -20.52
C ALA A 4 5.96 8.94 -20.73
N THR A 5 6.21 8.48 -21.94
CA THR A 5 6.42 7.07 -22.24
C THR A 5 7.65 6.60 -21.48
N LEU A 6 7.46 5.78 -20.44
CA LEU A 6 8.53 4.98 -19.85
C LEU A 6 8.92 3.89 -20.86
N SER A 7 9.79 4.29 -21.78
CA SER A 7 10.43 3.42 -22.76
C SER A 7 11.45 2.54 -22.06
N SER A 8 11.43 1.26 -22.43
CA SER A 8 12.42 0.20 -22.21
C SER A 8 13.70 0.62 -21.47
N CYS A 9 13.92 0.04 -20.28
CA CYS A 9 15.18 0.06 -19.57
C CYS A 9 16.32 -0.47 -20.47
N GLU A 10 17.10 0.44 -21.04
CA GLU A 10 18.52 0.20 -21.18
C GLU A 10 19.04 -0.19 -19.79
N THR A 11 19.71 -1.33 -19.71
CA THR A 11 20.34 -1.80 -18.49
C THR A 11 21.36 -0.77 -18.07
N ASN A 12 20.96 0.04 -17.08
CA ASN A 12 21.81 1.03 -16.44
C ASN A 12 22.88 0.23 -15.67
N LYS A 13 23.93 -0.19 -16.40
CA LYS A 13 25.07 -0.92 -15.85
C LYS A 13 25.59 -0.09 -14.68
N SER A 14 25.43 -0.64 -13.49
CA SER A 14 25.77 0.01 -12.23
C SER A 14 27.14 0.66 -12.30
N THR A 15 27.21 1.97 -12.04
CA THR A 15 28.46 2.75 -11.92
C THR A 15 29.26 2.39 -10.66
N VAL A 16 28.90 1.30 -9.99
CA VAL A 16 29.50 0.82 -8.75
C VAL A 16 30.64 -0.13 -9.09
N SER A 17 31.83 0.12 -8.56
CA SER A 17 32.96 -0.82 -8.69
C SER A 17 32.76 -2.06 -7.80
N SER A 18 33.30 -3.20 -8.22
CA SER A 18 33.23 -4.46 -7.44
C SER A 18 33.75 -4.29 -6.00
N ALA A 19 34.85 -3.56 -5.81
CA ALA A 19 35.39 -3.30 -4.47
C ALA A 19 34.43 -2.49 -3.57
N GLN A 20 33.70 -1.51 -4.13
CA GLN A 20 32.68 -0.77 -3.37
C GLN A 20 31.50 -1.66 -3.02
N LEU A 21 31.08 -2.51 -3.95
CA LEU A 21 29.97 -3.44 -3.73
C LEU A 21 30.32 -4.47 -2.66
N ASP A 22 31.50 -5.09 -2.73
CA ASP A 22 31.96 -6.07 -1.74
C ASP A 22 32.05 -5.44 -0.34
N ALA A 23 32.64 -4.24 -0.24
CA ALA A 23 32.71 -3.52 1.03
C ALA A 23 31.33 -3.17 1.59
N PHE A 24 30.39 -2.77 0.73
CA PHE A 24 29.01 -2.50 1.13
C PHE A 24 28.30 -3.78 1.58
N MET A 25 28.39 -4.85 0.81
CA MET A 25 27.77 -6.12 1.13
C MET A 25 28.32 -6.70 2.43
N GLN A 26 29.63 -6.61 2.66
CA GLN A 26 30.26 -7.03 3.91
C GLN A 26 29.81 -6.17 5.10
N LYS A 27 29.70 -4.86 4.92
CA LYS A 27 29.23 -3.96 5.99
C LYS A 27 27.78 -4.25 6.42
N TRP A 28 26.95 -4.72 5.49
CA TRP A 28 25.50 -4.86 5.68
C TRP A 28 24.99 -6.31 5.59
N SER A 29 25.90 -7.29 5.57
CA SER A 29 25.58 -8.72 5.47
C SER A 29 24.88 -9.24 6.72
N GLU A 30 25.16 -8.64 7.87
CA GLU A 30 24.48 -8.93 9.13
C GLU A 30 23.40 -7.88 9.39
N TYR A 31 22.21 -8.36 9.74
CA TYR A 31 21.13 -7.47 10.15
C TYR A 31 21.43 -6.90 11.53
N GLU A 32 21.54 -5.58 11.61
CA GLU A 32 21.55 -4.84 12.86
C GLU A 32 20.27 -4.00 12.97
N ALA A 33 19.57 -4.13 14.11
CA ALA A 33 18.35 -3.37 14.34
C ALA A 33 18.63 -1.86 14.22
N PHE A 34 17.77 -1.17 13.44
CA PHE A 34 17.84 0.27 13.19
C PHE A 34 19.08 0.78 12.44
N LYS A 35 20.02 -0.09 12.03
CA LYS A 35 21.08 0.27 11.09
C LYS A 35 20.74 -0.26 9.71
N VAL A 36 20.47 0.66 8.80
CA VAL A 36 20.03 0.35 7.44
C VAL A 36 20.67 1.31 6.45
N PRO A 37 21.03 0.85 5.23
CA PRO A 37 21.58 1.70 4.18
C PRO A 37 20.47 2.58 3.57
N MET A 38 20.04 3.60 4.32
CA MET A 38 18.90 4.46 3.99
C MET A 38 19.29 5.72 3.23
N ASP A 39 20.59 6.06 3.20
CA ASP A 39 21.10 7.23 2.49
C ASP A 39 20.80 7.08 0.98
N PRO A 40 20.23 8.08 0.31
CA PRO A 40 20.02 8.06 -1.13
C PRO A 40 21.27 7.68 -1.94
N LYS A 41 22.47 8.03 -1.47
CA LYS A 41 23.73 7.66 -2.15
C LYS A 41 24.01 6.15 -2.17
N ASP A 42 23.40 5.41 -1.24
CA ASP A 42 23.58 3.96 -1.13
C ASP A 42 22.59 3.19 -2.05
N GLU A 43 21.63 3.87 -2.69
CA GLU A 43 20.63 3.21 -3.56
C GLU A 43 21.26 2.39 -4.71
N PRO A 44 22.27 2.88 -5.46
CA PRO A 44 22.92 2.09 -6.50
C PRO A 44 23.62 0.84 -5.94
N LEU A 45 24.26 0.96 -4.77
CA LEU A 45 24.90 -0.16 -4.08
C LEU A 45 23.88 -1.19 -3.60
N LEU A 46 22.73 -0.73 -3.09
CA LEU A 46 21.66 -1.59 -2.62
C LEU A 46 21.00 -2.38 -3.76
N LEU A 47 20.82 -1.75 -4.92
CA LEU A 47 20.32 -2.43 -6.12
C LEU A 47 21.34 -3.42 -6.67
N ALA A 48 22.62 -3.05 -6.74
CA ALA A 48 23.68 -3.96 -7.17
C ALA A 48 23.83 -5.17 -6.23
N ALA A 49 23.71 -4.96 -4.91
CA ALA A 49 23.73 -6.04 -3.94
C ALA A 49 22.51 -6.97 -4.09
N LEU A 50 21.32 -6.41 -4.36
CA LEU A 50 20.12 -7.19 -4.66
C LEU A 50 20.27 -8.00 -5.94
N GLU A 51 20.91 -7.46 -6.97
CA GLU A 51 21.18 -8.17 -8.22
C GLU A 51 22.17 -9.33 -8.02
N GLN A 52 23.23 -9.11 -7.24
CA GLN A 52 24.23 -10.14 -6.93
C GLN A 52 23.68 -11.24 -6.00
N ASP A 53 22.86 -10.89 -5.01
CA ASP A 53 22.24 -11.84 -4.09
C ASP A 53 20.74 -11.55 -3.86
N PRO A 54 19.85 -11.96 -4.78
CA PRO A 54 18.41 -11.67 -4.68
C PRO A 54 17.71 -12.31 -3.46
N SER A 55 18.32 -13.35 -2.88
CA SER A 55 17.79 -14.06 -1.70
C SER A 55 18.32 -13.48 -0.37
N GLY A 56 19.27 -12.54 -0.45
CA GLY A 56 19.87 -11.83 0.66
C GLY A 56 18.94 -10.86 1.40
N PRO A 57 19.50 -9.98 2.25
CA PRO A 57 18.71 -9.03 3.05
C PRO A 57 18.27 -7.78 2.25
N TRP A 58 18.78 -7.56 1.04
CA TRP A 58 18.68 -6.30 0.31
C TRP A 58 17.24 -5.85 0.03
N ALA A 59 16.36 -6.78 -0.35
CA ALA A 59 14.94 -6.47 -0.56
C ALA A 59 14.23 -6.02 0.74
N ALA A 60 14.70 -6.49 1.91
CA ALA A 60 14.18 -6.06 3.19
C ALA A 60 14.60 -4.61 3.49
N TYR A 61 15.86 -4.24 3.23
CA TYR A 61 16.32 -2.85 3.37
C TYR A 61 15.56 -1.89 2.44
N ILE A 62 15.30 -2.30 1.20
CA ILE A 62 14.46 -1.54 0.26
C ILE A 62 13.03 -1.36 0.81
N SER A 63 12.46 -2.42 1.40
CA SER A 63 11.14 -2.35 2.04
C SER A 63 11.13 -1.39 3.24
N MET A 64 12.21 -1.36 4.03
CA MET A 64 12.36 -0.41 5.14
C MET A 64 12.44 1.03 4.65
N LYS A 65 13.14 1.30 3.55
CA LYS A 65 13.18 2.62 2.90
C LYS A 65 11.79 3.08 2.43
N SER A 66 11.00 2.16 1.87
CA SER A 66 9.60 2.45 1.53
C SER A 66 8.73 2.73 2.78
N ALA A 67 8.99 2.06 3.90
CA ALA A 67 8.30 2.35 5.16
C ALA A 67 8.66 3.75 5.70
N GLN A 68 9.92 4.18 5.58
CA GLN A 68 10.33 5.55 5.90
C GLN A 68 9.65 6.57 4.98
N THR A 69 9.59 6.30 3.67
CA THR A 69 8.86 7.13 2.70
C THR A 69 7.41 7.33 3.15
N LYS A 70 6.74 6.26 3.59
CA LYS A 70 5.37 6.34 4.13
C LYS A 70 5.27 7.15 5.43
N PHE A 71 6.30 7.11 6.27
CA PHE A 71 6.34 7.87 7.51
C PHE A 71 6.49 9.37 7.24
N GLU A 72 7.45 9.75 6.38
CA GLU A 72 7.72 11.13 5.97
C GLU A 72 6.52 11.74 5.22
N ALA A 73 5.83 10.96 4.40
CA ALA A 73 4.64 11.37 3.68
C ALA A 73 3.50 11.89 4.59
N LYS A 74 3.47 11.53 5.88
CA LYS A 74 2.40 11.93 6.80
C LYS A 74 2.37 13.42 7.11
N SER A 75 3.51 14.10 7.00
CA SER A 75 3.64 15.54 7.25
C SER A 75 3.60 16.38 5.97
N LEU A 76 3.42 15.75 4.81
CA LEU A 76 3.44 16.40 3.51
C LEU A 76 2.02 16.63 3.00
N ASP A 77 1.86 17.69 2.21
CA ASP A 77 0.66 17.93 1.42
C ASP A 77 0.59 16.97 0.22
N THR A 78 -0.47 17.08 -0.58
CA THR A 78 -0.70 16.19 -1.73
C THR A 78 0.44 16.25 -2.74
N ALA A 79 0.97 17.44 -3.05
CA ALA A 79 2.05 17.61 -4.02
C ALA A 79 3.38 17.03 -3.50
N GLY A 80 3.72 17.32 -2.24
CA GLY A 80 4.91 16.78 -1.59
C GLY A 80 4.86 15.26 -1.46
N ARG A 81 3.70 14.69 -1.11
CA ARG A 81 3.48 13.23 -1.11
C ARG A 81 3.71 12.63 -2.49
N ALA A 82 3.10 13.20 -3.54
CA ALA A 82 3.25 12.69 -4.89
C ALA A 82 4.71 12.72 -5.36
N ALA A 83 5.43 13.82 -5.08
CA ALA A 83 6.85 13.95 -5.39
C ALA A 83 7.72 12.93 -4.63
N LEU A 84 7.48 12.76 -3.32
CA LEU A 84 8.22 11.82 -2.47
C LEU A 84 8.03 10.37 -2.94
N TYR A 85 6.78 9.96 -3.21
CA TYR A 85 6.50 8.62 -3.72
C TYR A 85 7.02 8.43 -5.15
N GLY A 86 6.93 9.46 -6.00
CA GLY A 86 7.52 9.44 -7.34
C GLY A 86 9.04 9.24 -7.30
N ALA A 87 9.73 9.91 -6.37
CA ALA A 87 11.16 9.69 -6.15
C ALA A 87 11.48 8.25 -5.70
N SER A 88 10.61 7.65 -4.87
CA SER A 88 10.81 6.26 -4.40
C SER A 88 10.72 5.22 -5.51
N LEU A 89 10.01 5.51 -6.61
CA LEU A 89 9.91 4.59 -7.76
C LEU A 89 11.25 4.35 -8.44
N ARG A 90 12.22 5.27 -8.32
CA ARG A 90 13.57 5.12 -8.90
C ARG A 90 14.34 3.91 -8.38
N TYR A 91 14.08 3.50 -7.14
CA TYR A 91 14.69 2.28 -6.57
C TYR A 91 13.70 1.12 -6.49
N LEU A 92 12.40 1.39 -6.32
CA LEU A 92 11.40 0.32 -6.19
C LEU A 92 11.16 -0.44 -7.50
N ILE A 93 11.15 0.25 -8.65
CA ILE A 93 10.93 -0.39 -9.96
C ILE A 93 12.11 -1.30 -10.33
N PRO A 94 13.38 -0.85 -10.31
CA PRO A 94 14.51 -1.73 -10.58
C PRO A 94 14.57 -2.93 -9.63
N ALA A 95 14.31 -2.72 -8.33
CA ALA A 95 14.28 -3.79 -7.35
C ALA A 95 13.20 -4.84 -7.65
N ARG A 96 12.02 -4.41 -8.08
CA ARG A 96 10.94 -5.31 -8.53
C ARG A 96 11.41 -6.16 -9.70
N ASP A 97 12.03 -5.53 -10.69
CA ASP A 97 12.40 -6.18 -11.95
C ASP A 97 13.53 -7.20 -11.74
N ILE A 98 14.54 -6.86 -10.93
CA ILE A 98 15.59 -7.79 -10.47
C ILE A 98 14.96 -9.03 -9.80
N LEU A 99 14.01 -8.81 -8.87
CA LEU A 99 13.35 -9.90 -8.16
C LEU A 99 12.42 -10.73 -9.05
N ILE A 100 11.80 -10.14 -10.08
CA ILE A 100 11.03 -10.89 -11.09
C ILE A 100 11.96 -11.84 -11.83
N GLN A 101 13.07 -11.32 -12.37
CA GLN A 101 14.03 -12.12 -13.11
C GLN A 101 14.63 -13.25 -12.26
N ALA A 102 14.99 -12.95 -11.01
CA ALA A 102 15.50 -13.96 -10.09
C ALA A 102 14.43 -15.04 -9.74
N ALA A 103 13.15 -14.67 -9.69
CA ALA A 103 12.06 -15.60 -9.42
C ALA A 103 11.78 -16.58 -10.56
N GLU A 104 12.19 -16.26 -11.80
CA GLU A 104 12.03 -17.14 -12.97
C GLU A 104 12.89 -18.40 -12.84
N THR A 105 14.11 -18.24 -12.33
CA THR A 105 15.05 -19.36 -12.16
C THR A 105 14.97 -20.00 -10.78
N LYS A 106 14.61 -19.23 -9.73
CA LYS A 106 14.50 -19.68 -8.34
C LYS A 106 13.05 -19.83 -7.87
N TYR A 107 12.18 -20.42 -8.69
CA TYR A 107 10.74 -20.48 -8.43
C TYR A 107 10.35 -21.16 -7.09
N HIS A 108 11.16 -22.05 -6.53
CA HIS A 108 10.90 -22.66 -5.22
C HIS A 108 11.28 -21.77 -4.01
N ASP A 109 12.00 -20.67 -4.23
CA ASP A 109 12.44 -19.78 -3.16
C ASP A 109 11.27 -18.95 -2.61
N LYS A 110 10.73 -19.42 -1.48
CA LYS A 110 9.61 -18.77 -0.78
C LYS A 110 9.98 -17.38 -0.25
N LYS A 111 11.23 -17.18 0.19
CA LYS A 111 11.69 -15.90 0.75
C LYS A 111 11.78 -14.86 -0.36
N LEU A 112 12.37 -15.23 -1.49
CA LEU A 112 12.44 -14.38 -2.68
C LEU A 112 11.04 -14.00 -3.18
N ARG A 113 10.12 -14.97 -3.31
CA ARG A 113 8.73 -14.71 -3.73
C ARG A 113 7.98 -13.80 -2.75
N HIS A 114 8.19 -13.98 -1.45
CA HIS A 114 7.62 -13.11 -0.42
C HIS A 114 8.14 -11.68 -0.55
N ASN A 115 9.45 -11.51 -0.70
CA ASN A 115 10.08 -10.20 -0.91
C ASN A 115 9.60 -9.55 -2.20
N LEU A 116 9.52 -10.30 -3.31
CA LEU A 116 8.97 -9.81 -4.57
C LEU A 116 7.55 -9.28 -4.40
N ASN A 117 6.69 -10.01 -3.69
CA ASN A 117 5.31 -9.57 -3.43
C ASN A 117 5.26 -8.30 -2.57
N LYS A 118 6.15 -8.16 -1.58
CA LYS A 118 6.29 -6.90 -0.81
C LYS A 118 6.69 -5.74 -1.71
N ILE A 119 7.75 -5.90 -2.51
CA ILE A 119 8.23 -4.85 -3.42
C ILE A 119 7.16 -4.48 -4.45
N LYS A 120 6.43 -5.45 -5.03
CA LYS A 120 5.27 -5.18 -5.89
C LYS A 120 4.20 -4.33 -5.18
N GLY A 121 3.93 -4.63 -3.91
CA GLY A 121 3.03 -3.82 -3.08
C GLY A 121 3.53 -2.39 -2.90
N HIS A 122 4.82 -2.21 -2.61
CA HIS A 122 5.45 -0.89 -2.47
C HIS A 122 5.42 -0.08 -3.78
N VAL A 123 5.73 -0.70 -4.92
CA VAL A 123 5.60 -0.07 -6.25
C VAL A 123 4.16 0.34 -6.52
N SER A 124 3.18 -0.54 -6.24
CA SER A 124 1.76 -0.24 -6.44
C SER A 124 1.30 0.96 -5.61
N LEU A 125 1.71 1.03 -4.33
CA LEU A 125 1.41 2.18 -3.47
C LEU A 125 2.08 3.45 -4.00
N ALA A 126 3.38 3.41 -4.28
CA ALA A 126 4.13 4.57 -4.74
C ALA A 126 3.59 5.12 -6.07
N SER A 127 3.24 4.24 -7.00
CA SER A 127 2.62 4.61 -8.29
C SER A 127 1.28 5.31 -8.06
N LEU A 128 0.44 4.76 -7.18
CA LEU A 128 -0.86 5.34 -6.84
C LEU A 128 -0.72 6.74 -6.20
N GLU A 129 0.17 6.89 -5.23
CA GLU A 129 0.41 8.16 -4.53
C GLU A 129 1.01 9.22 -5.45
N ALA A 130 1.91 8.82 -6.37
CA ALA A 130 2.51 9.71 -7.35
C ALA A 130 1.59 10.03 -8.55
N GLY A 131 0.45 9.35 -8.69
CA GLY A 131 -0.40 9.48 -9.87
C GLY A 131 0.21 8.89 -11.15
N LEU A 132 1.19 7.99 -11.02
CA LEU A 132 1.93 7.38 -12.13
C LEU A 132 1.48 5.94 -12.36
N ASP A 133 1.63 5.43 -13.59
CA ASP A 133 1.31 4.05 -13.98
C ASP A 133 -0.07 3.55 -13.50
N LEU A 134 -1.05 4.46 -13.42
CA LEU A 134 -2.38 4.17 -12.88
C LEU A 134 -3.12 3.07 -13.67
N ALA A 135 -2.82 2.94 -14.97
CA ALA A 135 -3.33 1.84 -15.78
C ALA A 135 -2.84 0.47 -15.29
N LYS A 136 -1.56 0.37 -14.91
CA LYS A 136 -0.99 -0.84 -14.34
C LYS A 136 -1.54 -1.13 -12.95
N VAL A 137 -1.63 -0.12 -12.08
CA VAL A 137 -2.23 -0.27 -10.74
C VAL A 137 -3.66 -0.80 -10.85
N LYS A 138 -4.46 -0.25 -11.77
CA LYS A 138 -5.82 -0.71 -12.06
C LYS A 138 -5.82 -2.18 -12.52
N SER A 139 -5.05 -2.50 -13.56
CA SER A 139 -5.01 -3.86 -14.12
C SER A 139 -4.57 -4.90 -13.08
N ASP A 140 -3.58 -4.59 -12.26
CA ASP A 140 -3.09 -5.50 -11.22
C ASP A 140 -4.15 -5.72 -10.12
N ALA A 141 -4.90 -4.67 -9.74
CA ALA A 141 -5.99 -4.78 -8.77
C ALA A 141 -7.19 -5.59 -9.32
N GLU A 142 -7.56 -5.38 -10.59
CA GLU A 142 -8.59 -6.16 -11.28
C GLU A 142 -8.20 -7.65 -11.37
N ALA A 143 -6.96 -7.93 -11.77
CA ALA A 143 -6.44 -9.30 -11.81
C ALA A 143 -6.42 -9.95 -10.42
N ALA A 144 -6.06 -9.20 -9.38
CA ALA A 144 -6.06 -9.70 -8.00
C ALA A 144 -7.47 -10.04 -7.51
N LEU A 145 -8.48 -9.22 -7.83
CA LEU A 145 -9.89 -9.52 -7.56
C LEU A 145 -10.35 -10.76 -8.33
N ALA A 146 -10.03 -10.85 -9.63
CA ALA A 146 -10.40 -11.97 -10.48
C ALA A 146 -9.80 -13.29 -9.95
N ALA A 147 -8.55 -13.28 -9.49
CA ALA A 147 -7.85 -14.44 -8.93
C ALA A 147 -8.27 -14.79 -7.49
N ASN A 148 -8.99 -13.91 -6.78
CA ASN A 148 -9.38 -14.14 -5.39
C ASN A 148 -10.58 -15.10 -5.30
N LYS A 149 -10.36 -16.40 -5.51
CA LYS A 149 -11.43 -17.42 -5.53
C LYS A 149 -11.61 -18.19 -4.23
N ASN A 150 -10.61 -18.22 -3.35
CA ASN A 150 -10.67 -19.00 -2.12
C ASN A 150 -11.42 -18.23 -1.02
N THR A 151 -12.73 -18.43 -0.94
CA THR A 151 -13.62 -17.80 0.05
C THR A 151 -13.34 -18.21 1.50
N GLN A 152 -12.68 -19.34 1.71
CA GLN A 152 -12.28 -19.84 3.04
C GLN A 152 -10.93 -19.27 3.50
N SER A 153 -10.23 -18.52 2.65
CA SER A 153 -8.99 -17.87 3.03
C SER A 153 -9.25 -16.80 4.08
N TRP A 154 -8.48 -16.82 5.18
CA TRP A 154 -8.50 -15.75 6.20
C TRP A 154 -8.29 -14.35 5.60
N ASN A 155 -7.63 -14.28 4.43
CA ASN A 155 -7.29 -13.04 3.73
C ASN A 155 -8.27 -12.70 2.58
N TYR A 156 -9.33 -13.48 2.38
CA TYR A 156 -10.27 -13.30 1.27
C TYR A 156 -10.91 -11.90 1.27
N GLY A 157 -11.46 -11.49 2.42
CA GLY A 157 -12.11 -10.19 2.54
C GLY A 157 -11.16 -9.00 2.52
N ASN A 158 -9.92 -9.16 3.01
CA ASN A 158 -8.89 -8.13 2.87
C ASN A 158 -8.57 -7.87 1.40
N LYS A 159 -8.41 -8.92 0.59
CA LYS A 159 -8.14 -8.77 -0.85
C LYS A 159 -9.25 -8.04 -1.59
N ILE A 160 -10.52 -8.26 -1.22
CA ILE A 160 -11.65 -7.51 -1.78
C ILE A 160 -11.54 -6.03 -1.39
N TYR A 161 -11.39 -5.77 -0.09
CA TYR A 161 -11.29 -4.42 0.44
C TYR A 161 -10.15 -3.62 -0.19
N ASP A 162 -8.93 -4.17 -0.14
CA ASP A 162 -7.71 -3.49 -0.56
C ASP A 162 -7.72 -3.17 -2.06
N ASN A 163 -8.19 -4.11 -2.89
CA ASN A 163 -8.16 -3.90 -4.34
C ASN A 163 -9.28 -2.96 -4.81
N HIS A 164 -10.49 -3.02 -4.24
CA HIS A 164 -11.52 -2.02 -4.52
C HIS A 164 -11.09 -0.61 -4.04
N THR A 165 -10.45 -0.51 -2.88
CA THR A 165 -9.87 0.76 -2.41
C THR A 165 -8.84 1.30 -3.42
N LYS A 166 -7.94 0.46 -3.93
CA LYS A 166 -6.98 0.88 -4.98
C LYS A 166 -7.68 1.34 -6.25
N LEU A 167 -8.69 0.61 -6.72
CA LEU A 167 -9.45 0.97 -7.91
C LEU A 167 -10.16 2.32 -7.75
N GLY A 168 -10.77 2.56 -6.59
CA GLY A 168 -11.41 3.83 -6.30
C GLY A 168 -10.41 4.99 -6.24
N ARG A 169 -9.24 4.78 -5.63
CA ARG A 169 -8.19 5.80 -5.60
C ARG A 169 -7.61 6.07 -7.00
N VAL A 170 -7.47 5.04 -7.85
CA VAL A 170 -7.12 5.23 -9.27
C VAL A 170 -8.18 6.06 -9.99
N ALA A 171 -9.47 5.78 -9.76
CA ALA A 171 -10.56 6.52 -10.36
C ALA A 171 -10.55 8.01 -9.94
N LEU A 172 -10.32 8.31 -8.65
CA LEU A 172 -10.15 9.69 -8.16
C LEU A 172 -9.01 10.42 -8.86
N ARG A 173 -7.82 9.81 -8.97
CA ARG A 173 -6.67 10.44 -9.66
C ARG A 173 -6.93 10.71 -11.15
N LYS A 174 -7.91 10.01 -11.74
CA LYS A 174 -8.37 10.22 -13.12
C LYS A 174 -9.57 11.16 -13.23
N GLY A 175 -10.02 11.76 -12.12
CA GLY A 175 -11.21 12.62 -12.08
C GLY A 175 -12.54 11.89 -12.26
N ASN A 176 -12.56 10.55 -12.11
CA ASN A 176 -13.78 9.76 -12.22
C ASN A 176 -14.38 9.51 -10.83
N LEU A 177 -15.15 10.49 -10.36
CA LEU A 177 -15.73 10.50 -9.03
C LEU A 177 -16.79 9.41 -8.82
N ASP A 178 -17.62 9.15 -9.83
CA ASP A 178 -18.66 8.12 -9.75
C ASP A 178 -18.09 6.71 -9.63
N GLU A 179 -17.04 6.40 -10.38
CA GLU A 179 -16.36 5.11 -10.24
C GLU A 179 -15.64 5.02 -8.88
N ALA A 180 -15.06 6.11 -8.37
CA ALA A 180 -14.45 6.12 -7.05
C ALA A 180 -15.46 5.79 -5.93
N LYS A 181 -16.64 6.43 -5.97
CA LYS A 181 -17.76 6.16 -5.06
C LYS A 181 -18.19 4.70 -5.10
N LYS A 182 -18.44 4.18 -6.30
CA LYS A 182 -18.81 2.78 -6.50
C LYS A 182 -17.78 1.82 -5.92
N GLN A 183 -16.50 2.08 -6.17
CA GLN A 183 -15.42 1.24 -5.66
C GLN A 183 -15.30 1.30 -4.13
N LEU A 184 -15.54 2.45 -3.50
CA LEU A 184 -15.60 2.55 -2.04
C LEU A 184 -16.71 1.64 -1.47
N LEU A 185 -17.92 1.69 -2.05
CA LEU A 185 -19.03 0.85 -1.60
C LEU A 185 -18.73 -0.65 -1.80
N LEU A 186 -18.15 -1.02 -2.94
CA LEU A 186 -17.71 -2.40 -3.20
C LEU A 186 -16.67 -2.88 -2.19
N ALA A 187 -15.72 -2.00 -1.79
CA ALA A 187 -14.78 -2.30 -0.71
C ALA A 187 -15.52 -2.55 0.61
N GLY A 188 -16.46 -1.67 0.96
CA GLY A 188 -17.30 -1.78 2.14
C GLY A 188 -18.14 -3.07 2.18
N HIS A 189 -18.52 -3.62 1.01
CA HIS A 189 -19.32 -4.84 0.87
C HIS A 189 -18.57 -6.17 1.06
N THR A 190 -17.24 -6.16 1.24
CA THR A 190 -16.45 -7.36 1.57
C THR A 190 -17.02 -8.21 2.73
N PRO A 191 -16.96 -9.55 2.74
CA PRO A 191 -17.45 -10.35 3.87
C PRO A 191 -16.66 -10.14 5.18
N GLY A 192 -15.62 -9.31 5.17
CA GLY A 192 -14.76 -9.04 6.32
C GLY A 192 -13.60 -10.02 6.43
N SER A 193 -12.82 -9.87 7.49
CA SER A 193 -11.67 -10.72 7.80
C SER A 193 -11.35 -10.59 9.29
N PRO A 194 -10.52 -11.47 9.88
CA PRO A 194 -10.06 -11.29 11.26
C PRO A 194 -9.45 -9.90 11.51
N GLN A 195 -8.74 -9.34 10.53
CA GLN A 195 -8.14 -8.00 10.63
C GLN A 195 -9.19 -6.89 10.56
N LEU A 196 -10.12 -6.95 9.60
CA LEU A 196 -11.18 -5.95 9.45
C LEU A 196 -12.14 -5.96 10.64
N ASN A 197 -12.43 -7.14 11.21
CA ASN A 197 -13.30 -7.31 12.37
C ASN A 197 -12.67 -6.90 13.70
N SER A 198 -11.35 -6.65 13.72
CA SER A 198 -10.60 -6.21 14.89
C SER A 198 -10.18 -4.75 14.76
N TYR A 199 -9.09 -4.50 14.04
CA TYR A 199 -8.49 -3.17 13.88
C TYR A 199 -9.30 -2.26 12.97
N GLY A 200 -10.01 -2.85 12.00
CA GLY A 200 -10.75 -2.11 10.99
C GLY A 200 -10.05 -1.96 9.65
N PRO A 201 -10.78 -1.39 8.68
CA PRO A 201 -10.22 -1.00 7.40
C PRO A 201 -9.35 0.26 7.50
N ASP A 202 -8.58 0.49 6.45
CA ASP A 202 -7.96 1.78 6.14
C ASP A 202 -9.01 2.72 5.51
N PHE A 203 -9.12 3.96 5.98
CA PHE A 203 -10.14 4.92 5.55
C PHE A 203 -9.65 5.91 4.48
N THR A 204 -8.49 5.68 3.85
CA THR A 204 -7.88 6.64 2.92
C THR A 204 -8.81 7.02 1.76
N LEU A 205 -9.45 6.05 1.10
CA LEU A 205 -10.38 6.35 -0.01
C LEU A 205 -11.63 7.11 0.47
N ALA A 206 -12.15 6.76 1.65
CA ALA A 206 -13.29 7.46 2.25
C ALA A 206 -12.94 8.92 2.57
N ARG A 207 -11.74 9.17 3.11
CA ARG A 207 -11.23 10.53 3.31
C ARG A 207 -11.09 11.28 1.99
N GLU A 208 -10.41 10.70 0.99
CA GLU A 208 -10.20 11.35 -0.30
C GLU A 208 -11.55 11.69 -0.99
N LEU A 209 -12.58 10.85 -0.84
CA LEU A 209 -13.94 11.17 -1.32
C LEU A 209 -14.62 12.29 -0.52
N ALA A 210 -14.45 12.32 0.81
CA ALA A 210 -14.96 13.41 1.64
C ALA A 210 -14.26 14.75 1.34
N GLU A 211 -12.97 14.73 0.99
CA GLU A 211 -12.22 15.91 0.53
C GLU A 211 -12.81 16.48 -0.79
N GLU A 212 -13.36 15.63 -1.64
CA GLU A 212 -14.12 16.01 -2.85
C GLU A 212 -15.61 16.34 -2.59
N GLY A 213 -16.05 16.34 -1.31
CA GLY A 213 -17.42 16.67 -0.92
C GLY A 213 -18.43 15.53 -1.00
N GLU A 214 -18.00 14.29 -1.26
CA GLU A 214 -18.87 13.12 -1.43
C GLU A 214 -19.31 12.49 -0.09
N TYR A 215 -19.87 13.32 0.80
CA TYR A 215 -20.20 12.95 2.17
C TYR A 215 -21.23 11.83 2.27
N ASP A 216 -22.30 11.87 1.49
CA ASP A 216 -23.37 10.87 1.55
C ASP A 216 -22.86 9.46 1.22
N THR A 217 -22.03 9.35 0.19
CA THR A 217 -21.41 8.06 -0.18
C THR A 217 -20.52 7.55 0.94
N VAL A 218 -19.74 8.45 1.54
CA VAL A 218 -18.84 8.08 2.64
C VAL A 218 -19.64 7.63 3.86
N ILE A 219 -20.76 8.29 4.18
CA ILE A 219 -21.67 7.89 5.26
C ILE A 219 -22.24 6.48 5.01
N VAL A 220 -22.71 6.18 3.80
CA VAL A 220 -23.16 4.83 3.44
C VAL A 220 -22.04 3.80 3.61
N PHE A 221 -20.82 4.15 3.20
CA PHE A 221 -19.66 3.30 3.42
C PHE A 221 -19.39 3.05 4.92
N LEU A 222 -19.51 4.07 5.77
CA LEU A 222 -19.34 3.92 7.22
C LEU A 222 -20.36 2.93 7.81
N ASP A 223 -21.60 2.95 7.34
CA ASP A 223 -22.62 1.97 7.73
C ASP A 223 -22.26 0.55 7.27
N LEU A 224 -21.72 0.40 6.05
CA LEU A 224 -21.28 -0.90 5.54
C LEU A 224 -20.13 -1.51 6.36
N VAL A 225 -19.20 -0.70 6.87
CA VAL A 225 -18.08 -1.20 7.68
C VAL A 225 -18.42 -1.34 9.16
N ALA A 226 -19.48 -0.68 9.65
CA ALA A 226 -19.96 -0.83 11.02
C ALA A 226 -20.24 -2.30 11.39
N ARG A 227 -20.66 -3.12 10.42
CA ARG A 227 -20.92 -4.55 10.63
C ARG A 227 -19.71 -5.36 11.10
N PHE A 228 -18.48 -4.91 10.81
CA PHE A 228 -17.26 -5.56 11.31
C PHE A 228 -17.19 -5.54 12.83
N TRP A 229 -17.87 -4.59 13.46
CA TRP A 229 -17.93 -4.39 14.90
C TRP A 229 -19.34 -4.56 15.49
N ALA A 230 -20.29 -5.09 14.70
CA ALA A 230 -21.64 -5.33 15.17
C ALA A 230 -21.67 -6.30 16.36
N ASN A 231 -22.70 -6.13 17.19
CA ASN A 231 -22.95 -6.94 18.39
C ASN A 231 -21.74 -7.06 19.33
N PRO A 232 -21.17 -5.94 19.85
CA PRO A 232 -20.04 -5.99 20.77
C PRO A 232 -20.26 -6.96 21.94
N ASP A 233 -21.47 -7.04 22.48
CA ASP A 233 -21.81 -7.87 23.63
C ASP A 233 -21.72 -9.37 23.36
N ALA A 234 -21.85 -9.79 22.10
CA ALA A 234 -21.70 -11.18 21.67
C ALA A 234 -20.24 -11.64 21.59
N ARG A 235 -19.27 -10.72 21.70
CA ARG A 235 -17.84 -11.07 21.68
C ARG A 235 -17.40 -11.64 23.02
N THR A 236 -16.49 -12.61 23.04
CA THR A 236 -16.13 -13.34 24.27
C THR A 236 -15.16 -12.56 25.19
N GLY A 237 -14.24 -11.79 24.61
CA GLY A 237 -13.22 -11.04 25.38
C GLY A 237 -13.62 -9.59 25.66
N ALA A 238 -13.50 -9.13 26.91
CA ALA A 238 -13.84 -7.77 27.33
C ALA A 238 -13.16 -6.67 26.49
N ASN A 239 -11.89 -6.87 26.13
CA ASN A 239 -11.16 -5.94 25.24
C ASN A 239 -11.77 -5.92 23.83
N SER A 240 -12.19 -7.07 23.30
CA SER A 240 -12.82 -7.15 21.98
C SER A 240 -14.19 -6.48 21.96
N LYS A 241 -14.97 -6.60 23.05
CA LYS A 241 -16.22 -5.86 23.25
C LYS A 241 -15.95 -4.35 23.23
N ARG A 242 -15.02 -3.88 24.08
CA ARG A 242 -14.69 -2.46 24.20
C ARG A 242 -14.25 -1.86 22.88
N VAL A 243 -13.31 -2.51 22.19
CA VAL A 243 -12.81 -2.06 20.89
C VAL A 243 -13.95 -1.94 19.88
N ALA A 244 -14.81 -2.96 19.78
CA ALA A 244 -15.95 -2.90 18.87
C ALA A 244 -16.89 -1.72 19.18
N SER A 245 -17.25 -1.53 20.45
CA SER A 245 -18.09 -0.41 20.90
C SER A 245 -17.44 0.96 20.64
N ASP A 246 -16.13 1.10 20.89
CA ASP A 246 -15.39 2.33 20.64
C ASP A 246 -15.33 2.66 19.14
N HIS A 247 -15.14 1.64 18.30
CA HIS A 247 -15.19 1.80 16.85
C HIS A 247 -16.56 2.26 16.37
N LEU A 248 -17.65 1.65 16.83
CA LEU A 248 -19.01 2.08 16.47
C LEU A 248 -19.28 3.54 16.87
N LYS A 249 -18.92 3.93 18.10
CA LYS A 249 -19.04 5.33 18.56
C LYS A 249 -18.24 6.30 17.69
N LEU A 250 -17.04 5.89 17.28
CA LEU A 250 -16.19 6.69 16.41
C LEU A 250 -16.82 6.88 15.02
N LEU A 251 -17.39 5.82 14.42
CA LEU A 251 -18.11 5.94 13.15
C LEU A 251 -19.31 6.89 13.26
N GLU A 252 -20.08 6.82 14.35
CA GLU A 252 -21.20 7.75 14.57
C GLU A 252 -20.73 9.20 14.72
N SER A 253 -19.59 9.44 15.37
CA SER A 253 -18.99 10.79 15.43
C SER A 253 -18.65 11.29 14.04
N TRP A 254 -17.98 10.47 13.23
CA TRP A 254 -17.60 10.83 11.88
C TRP A 254 -18.80 11.09 10.98
N LYS A 255 -19.86 10.28 11.07
CA LYS A 255 -21.11 10.53 10.34
C LYS A 255 -21.73 11.88 10.71
N LYS A 256 -21.73 12.26 11.99
CA LYS A 256 -22.24 13.59 12.41
C LYS A 256 -21.41 14.73 11.83
N GLU A 257 -20.09 14.60 11.80
CA GLU A 257 -19.19 15.59 11.18
C GLU A 257 -19.45 15.71 9.68
N LEU A 258 -19.57 14.58 8.97
CA LEU A 258 -19.85 14.53 7.53
C LEU A 258 -21.23 15.11 7.19
N HIS A 259 -22.28 14.82 7.98
CA HIS A 259 -23.59 15.44 7.82
C HIS A 259 -23.55 16.97 8.00
N ALA A 260 -22.62 17.48 8.82
CA ALA A 260 -22.40 18.90 9.00
C ALA A 260 -21.47 19.51 7.92
N GLY A 261 -21.10 18.75 6.88
CA GLY A 261 -20.18 19.16 5.83
C GLY A 261 -18.73 19.29 6.29
N LYS A 262 -18.34 18.56 7.36
CA LYS A 262 -16.99 18.60 7.92
C LYS A 262 -16.27 17.28 7.70
N ILE A 263 -14.99 17.37 7.36
CA ILE A 263 -14.11 16.21 7.25
C ILE A 263 -13.63 15.83 8.67
N PRO A 264 -13.79 14.57 9.09
CA PRO A 264 -13.36 14.13 10.42
C PRO A 264 -11.90 14.40 10.76
N ASP A 265 -11.65 15.03 11.91
CA ASP A 265 -10.30 15.29 12.41
C ASP A 265 -9.85 14.21 13.40
N HIS A 266 -9.58 13.00 12.90
CA HIS A 266 -9.13 11.88 13.73
C HIS A 266 -7.96 11.11 13.10
N ARG A 267 -7.03 10.61 13.92
CA ARG A 267 -5.83 9.88 13.44
C ARG A 267 -6.16 8.62 12.62
N LYS A 268 -7.29 7.96 12.86
CA LYS A 268 -7.74 6.80 12.06
C LYS A 268 -8.40 7.18 10.72
N TRP A 269 -8.76 8.46 10.56
CA TRP A 269 -9.29 9.03 9.33
C TRP A 269 -8.17 9.52 8.39
N LYS A 270 -7.13 10.12 8.99
CA LYS A 270 -5.90 10.59 8.34
C LYS A 270 -4.95 9.44 8.01
#